data_AF-A0A3P7IUZ0-F1
#
_entry.id   AF-A0A3P7IUZ0-F1
#
_cell.length_a   1.000
_cell.length_b   1.000
_cell.length_c   1.000
_cell.angle_alpha   90.00
_cell.angle_beta   90.00
_cell.angle_gamma   90.00
#
_symmetry.space_group_name_H-M   'P 1'
#
loop_
_entity.id
_entity.type
_entity.pdbx_description
1 polymer ?
#
loop_
_entity_poly.entity_id
_entity_poly.type
_entity_poly.pdbx_seq_one_letter_code
_entity_poly.pdbx_strand_id
1 'polypeptide(L)'
;MASSSMEATQQKVKSAVDEMIDDMDRNYLRDMQRQMFLCSAKCCEHKTSSREAVENCVEKCNSGMKTAQKTLERELGGLQDQLSRCAMTCYDKLVQKYGPDASKYTETQ
;
A
#
# COMPACT_ATOMS: atom_id res chain seq x y z
N MET A 1 -18.29 -22.58 -7.71
CA MET A 1 -18.97 -21.28 -7.60
C MET A 1 -18.57 -20.48 -6.35
N ALA A 2 -18.19 -21.10 -5.22
CA ALA A 2 -17.66 -20.35 -4.07
C ALA A 2 -16.28 -19.69 -4.33
N SER A 3 -15.37 -20.36 -5.05
CA SER A 3 -14.03 -19.84 -5.38
C SER A 3 -14.07 -18.53 -6.18
N SER A 4 -15.01 -18.40 -7.14
CA SER A 4 -15.13 -17.19 -7.97
C SER A 4 -15.67 -15.98 -7.21
N SER A 5 -16.41 -16.18 -6.12
CA SER A 5 -16.92 -15.09 -5.27
C SER A 5 -15.82 -14.48 -4.38
N MET A 6 -14.93 -15.33 -3.85
CA MET A 6 -13.80 -14.90 -3.04
C MET A 6 -12.73 -14.19 -3.88
N GLU A 7 -12.43 -14.71 -5.07
CA GLU A 7 -11.54 -14.06 -6.04
C GLU A 7 -12.07 -12.67 -6.46
N ALA A 8 -13.36 -12.56 -6.77
CA ALA A 8 -13.98 -11.29 -7.10
C ALA A 8 -13.93 -10.29 -5.92
N THR A 9 -14.08 -10.78 -4.69
CA THR A 9 -13.97 -9.96 -3.48
C THR A 9 -12.53 -9.47 -3.28
N GLN A 10 -11.55 -10.36 -3.44
CA GLN A 10 -10.13 -10.01 -3.34
C GLN A 10 -9.73 -8.97 -4.40
N GLN A 11 -10.29 -9.07 -5.61
CA GLN A 11 -10.02 -8.12 -6.69
C GLN A 11 -10.60 -6.73 -6.40
N LYS A 12 -11.83 -6.64 -5.88
CA LYS A 12 -12.42 -5.36 -5.44
C LYS A 12 -11.59 -4.67 -4.37
N VAL A 13 -11.11 -5.44 -3.41
CA VAL A 13 -10.23 -4.96 -2.34
C VAL A 13 -8.95 -4.39 -2.93
N LYS A 14 -8.31 -5.13 -3.82
CA LYS A 14 -7.08 -4.69 -4.47
C LYS A 14 -7.29 -3.37 -5.20
N SER A 15 -8.36 -3.26 -5.99
CA SER A 15 -8.68 -2.02 -6.71
C SER A 15 -8.91 -0.83 -5.78
N ALA A 16 -9.63 -1.00 -4.67
CA ALA A 16 -9.84 0.08 -3.70
C ALA A 16 -8.53 0.50 -3.00
N VAL A 17 -7.64 -0.46 -2.73
CA VAL A 17 -6.30 -0.16 -2.20
C VAL A 17 -5.46 0.60 -3.22
N ASP A 18 -5.49 0.20 -4.50
CA ASP A 18 -4.77 0.88 -5.58
C ASP A 18 -5.26 2.33 -5.73
N GLU A 19 -6.58 2.58 -5.69
CA GLU A 19 -7.16 3.93 -5.72
C GLU A 19 -6.71 4.80 -4.54
N MET A 20 -6.63 4.21 -3.34
CA MET A 20 -6.12 4.91 -2.16
C MET A 20 -4.64 5.29 -2.31
N ILE A 21 -3.82 4.40 -2.87
CA ILE A 21 -2.40 4.68 -3.15
C ILE A 21 -2.28 5.82 -4.16
N ASP A 22 -3.12 5.81 -5.20
CA ASP A 22 -3.15 6.82 -6.26
C ASP A 22 -3.48 8.21 -5.70
N ASP A 23 -4.42 8.29 -4.76
CA ASP A 23 -4.76 9.54 -4.06
C ASP A 23 -3.59 10.01 -3.17
N MET A 24 -2.98 9.10 -2.41
CA MET A 24 -1.81 9.41 -1.60
C MET A 24 -0.63 9.90 -2.44
N ASP A 25 -0.41 9.30 -3.61
CA ASP A 25 0.64 9.71 -4.53
C ASP A 25 0.45 11.15 -5.00
N ARG A 26 -0.76 11.47 -5.47
CA ARG A 26 -1.10 12.79 -6.00
C ARG A 26 -1.05 13.88 -4.94
N ASN A 27 -1.53 13.60 -3.73
CA ASN A 27 -1.69 14.60 -2.68
C ASN A 27 -0.46 14.76 -1.78
N TYR A 28 0.41 13.74 -1.67
CA TYR A 28 1.50 13.76 -0.69
C TYR A 28 2.84 13.28 -1.26
N LEU A 29 2.88 12.13 -1.95
CA LEU A 29 4.17 11.52 -2.32
C LEU A 29 4.92 12.33 -3.38
N ARG A 30 4.21 12.88 -4.38
CA ARG A 30 4.84 13.70 -5.43
C ARG A 30 5.51 14.95 -4.88
N ASP A 31 4.87 15.62 -3.92
CA ASP A 31 5.45 16.80 -3.28
C ASP A 31 6.67 16.44 -2.44
N MET A 32 6.61 15.31 -1.72
CA MET A 32 7.76 14.79 -0.97
C MET A 32 8.92 14.42 -1.91
N GLN A 33 8.65 13.74 -3.02
CA GLN A 33 9.63 13.43 -4.06
C GLN A 33 10.23 14.70 -4.66
N ARG A 34 9.42 15.71 -4.96
CA ARG A 34 9.89 16.99 -5.48
C ARG A 34 10.87 17.65 -4.51
N GLN A 35 10.54 17.71 -3.23
CA GLN A 35 11.43 18.28 -2.21
C GLN A 35 12.74 17.49 -2.08
N MET A 36 12.64 16.16 -2.10
CA MET A 36 13.80 15.26 -2.11
C MET A 36 14.73 15.57 -3.29
N PHE A 37 14.20 15.64 -4.51
CA PHE A 37 15.01 15.92 -5.71
C PHE A 37 15.64 17.32 -5.69
N LEU A 38 14.90 18.34 -5.23
CA LEU A 38 15.45 19.69 -5.09
C LEU A 38 16.57 19.75 -4.05
N CYS A 39 16.44 19.00 -2.94
CA CYS A 39 17.49 18.86 -1.94
C CYS A 39 18.73 18.18 -2.53
N SER A 40 18.55 17.07 -3.24
CA SER A 40 19.66 16.36 -3.89
C SER A 40 20.35 17.19 -4.97
N ALA A 41 19.59 17.98 -5.74
CA ALA A 41 20.14 18.88 -6.74
C ALA A 41 21.07 19.93 -6.09
N LYS A 42 20.66 20.53 -4.96
CA LYS A 42 21.50 21.46 -4.19
C LYS A 42 22.78 20.79 -3.68
N CYS A 43 22.71 19.54 -3.21
CA CYS A 43 23.92 18.80 -2.83
C CYS A 43 24.94 18.73 -3.99
N CYS A 44 24.46 18.53 -5.22
CA CYS A 44 25.31 18.41 -6.41
C CYS A 44 25.89 19.75 -6.92
N GLU A 45 25.37 20.90 -6.47
CA GLU A 45 25.92 22.22 -6.82
C GLU A 45 27.28 22.48 -6.16
N HIS A 46 27.58 21.79 -5.06
CA HIS A 46 28.83 21.94 -4.30
C HIS A 46 30.02 21.24 -4.97
N LYS A 47 30.54 21.83 -6.05
CA LYS A 47 31.65 21.29 -6.86
C LYS A 47 32.98 21.14 -6.13
N THR A 48 33.16 21.82 -4.99
CA THR A 48 34.38 21.78 -4.18
C THR A 48 34.33 20.73 -3.07
N SER A 49 33.16 20.17 -2.79
CA SER A 49 32.99 19.11 -1.80
C SER A 49 33.54 17.79 -2.29
N SER A 50 34.02 16.94 -1.37
CA SER A 50 34.40 15.57 -1.73
C SER A 50 33.19 14.79 -2.21
N ARG A 51 33.45 13.76 -3.03
CA ARG A 51 32.42 12.82 -3.50
C ARG A 51 31.59 12.25 -2.34
N GLU A 52 32.25 11.80 -1.28
CA GLU A 52 31.62 11.20 -0.11
C GLU A 52 30.70 12.19 0.64
N ALA A 53 31.09 13.47 0.71
CA ALA A 53 30.25 14.49 1.32
C ALA A 53 28.95 14.73 0.53
N VAL A 54 29.02 14.72 -0.80
CA VAL A 54 27.85 14.86 -1.68
C VAL A 54 26.95 13.62 -1.58
N GLU A 55 27.53 12.41 -1.59
CA GLU A 55 26.78 11.15 -1.43
C GLU A 55 26.00 11.14 -0.10
N ASN A 56 26.66 11.47 1.01
CA ASN A 56 26.02 11.58 2.33
C ASN A 56 24.90 12.65 2.36
N CYS A 57 25.08 13.77 1.68
CA CYS A 57 24.04 14.81 1.56
C CYS A 57 22.81 14.29 0.82
N VAL A 58 23.01 13.62 -0.32
CA VAL A 58 21.93 13.03 -1.13
C VAL A 58 21.21 11.92 -0.36
N GLU A 59 21.93 11.07 0.38
CA GLU A 59 21.31 10.04 1.22
C GLU A 59 20.40 10.63 2.29
N LYS A 60 20.82 11.73 2.93
CA LYS A 60 19.98 12.45 3.90
C LYS A 60 18.71 13.00 3.25
N CYS A 61 18.81 13.62 2.06
CA CYS A 61 17.64 14.08 1.32
C CYS A 61 16.66 12.92 1.01
N ASN A 62 17.18 11.74 0.66
CA ASN A 62 16.39 10.56 0.31
C ASN A 62 15.79 9.84 1.53
N SER A 63 16.32 10.06 2.74
CA SER A 63 15.95 9.30 3.94
C SER A 63 14.47 9.42 4.32
N GLY A 64 13.90 10.62 4.19
CA GLY A 64 12.48 10.88 4.46
C GLY A 64 11.58 10.12 3.51
N MET A 65 11.86 10.19 2.20
CA MET A 65 11.09 9.47 1.18
C MET A 65 11.18 7.95 1.37
N LYS A 66 12.38 7.41 1.62
CA LYS A 66 12.58 5.98 1.90
C LYS A 66 11.77 5.53 3.12
N THR A 67 11.71 6.34 4.17
CA THR A 67 10.93 6.04 5.37
C THR A 67 9.43 6.05 5.09
N ALA A 68 8.95 7.03 4.32
CA ALA A 68 7.55 7.13 3.93
C ALA A 68 7.13 5.92 3.08
N GLN A 69 7.91 5.56 2.06
CA GLN A 69 7.65 4.39 1.21
C GLN A 69 7.60 3.09 2.03
N LYS A 70 8.60 2.84 2.88
CA LYS A 70 8.61 1.66 3.76
C LYS A 70 7.42 1.60 4.70
N THR A 71 7.01 2.76 5.23
CA THR A 71 5.84 2.84 6.12
C THR A 71 4.57 2.50 5.35
N LEU A 72 4.39 3.10 4.18
CA LEU A 72 3.25 2.83 3.31
C LEU A 72 3.17 1.35 2.93
N GLU A 73 4.26 0.77 2.43
CA GLU A 73 4.33 -0.66 2.09
C GLU A 73 3.97 -1.56 3.27
N ARG A 74 4.49 -1.25 4.47
CA ARG A 74 4.20 -2.02 5.69
C ARG A 74 2.73 -1.94 6.09
N GLU A 75 2.16 -0.74 6.14
CA GLU A 75 0.75 -0.54 6.54
C GLU A 75 -0.21 -1.15 5.52
N LEU A 76 0.07 -0.99 4.22
CA LEU A 76 -0.73 -1.59 3.14
C LEU A 76 -0.67 -3.12 3.16
N GLY A 77 0.51 -3.71 3.33
CA GLY A 77 0.66 -5.15 3.48
C GLY A 77 -0.12 -5.67 4.68
N GLY A 78 -0.01 -4.98 5.82
CA GLY A 78 -0.77 -5.33 7.03
C GLY A 78 -2.29 -5.23 6.84
N LEU A 79 -2.76 -4.20 6.14
CA LEU A 79 -4.18 -4.01 5.81
C LEU A 79 -4.69 -5.13 4.90
N GLN A 80 -3.97 -5.44 3.83
CA GLN A 80 -4.33 -6.50 2.88
C GLN A 80 -4.40 -7.87 3.57
N ASP A 81 -3.43 -8.16 4.44
CA ASP A 81 -3.39 -9.39 5.22
C ASP A 81 -4.56 -9.50 6.19
N GLN A 82 -4.86 -8.43 6.93
CA GLN A 82 -6.01 -8.40 7.83
C GLN A 82 -7.31 -8.63 7.07
N LEU A 83 -7.50 -7.93 5.94
CA LEU A 83 -8.72 -8.04 5.19
C LEU A 83 -8.91 -9.43 4.59
N SER A 84 -7.83 -10.03 4.08
CA SER A 84 -7.84 -11.41 3.58
C SER A 84 -8.25 -12.39 4.69
N ARG A 85 -7.69 -12.25 5.90
CA ARG A 85 -8.08 -13.05 7.08
C ARG A 85 -9.54 -12.85 7.48
N CYS A 86 -10.04 -11.61 7.45
CA CYS A 86 -11.43 -11.29 7.75
C CYS A 86 -12.38 -11.93 6.73
N ALA A 87 -12.06 -11.85 5.44
CA ALA A 87 -12.85 -12.47 4.37
C ALA A 87 -12.93 -14.00 4.53
N MET A 88 -11.79 -14.65 4.78
CA MET A 88 -11.74 -16.10 5.06
C MET A 88 -12.58 -16.47 6.29
N THR A 89 -12.43 -15.72 7.39
CA THR A 89 -13.18 -15.98 8.63
C THR A 89 -14.69 -15.81 8.43
N CYS A 90 -15.09 -14.79 7.65
CA CYS A 90 -16.49 -14.58 7.30
C CYS A 90 -17.05 -15.76 6.49
N TYR A 91 -16.30 -16.20 5.48
CA TYR A 91 -16.64 -17.35 4.68
C TYR A 91 -16.80 -18.63 5.52
N ASP A 92 -15.85 -18.92 6.41
CA ASP A 92 -15.91 -20.09 7.28
C ASP A 92 -17.15 -20.07 8.19
N LYS A 93 -17.48 -18.91 8.76
CA LYS A 93 -18.69 -18.73 9.58
C LYS A 93 -19.97 -18.97 8.78
N LEU A 94 -20.01 -18.48 7.53
CA LEU A 94 -21.14 -18.71 6.63
C LEU A 94 -21.30 -20.19 6.31
N VAL A 95 -20.22 -20.87 5.96
CA VAL A 95 -20.22 -22.32 5.66
C VAL A 95 -20.63 -23.14 6.87
N GLN A 96 -20.16 -22.79 8.08
CA GLN A 96 -20.58 -23.46 9.31
C GLN A 96 -22.07 -23.30 9.58
N LYS A 97 -22.64 -22.10 9.33
CA LYS A 97 -24.02 -21.79 9.67
C LYS A 97 -25.04 -22.31 8.63
N TYR A 98 -24.70 -22.30 7.35
CA TYR A 98 -25.65 -22.59 6.27
C TYR A 98 -25.21 -23.72 5.32
N GLY A 99 -24.04 -24.31 5.56
CA GLY A 99 -23.43 -25.31 4.69
C GLY A 99 -22.68 -24.68 3.50
N PRO A 100 -21.95 -25.48 2.70
CA PRO A 100 -21.11 -24.98 1.61
C PRO A 100 -21.90 -24.46 0.39
N ASP A 101 -23.22 -24.56 0.40
CA ASP A 101 -24.07 -24.24 -0.75
C ASP A 101 -24.41 -22.74 -0.79
N ALA A 102 -23.77 -22.02 -1.71
CA ALA A 102 -23.90 -20.58 -1.85
C ALA A 102 -25.35 -20.11 -2.13
N SER A 103 -26.17 -20.99 -2.69
CA SER A 103 -27.57 -20.73 -3.05
C SER A 103 -28.49 -20.52 -1.84
N LYS A 104 -28.00 -20.86 -0.62
CA LYS A 104 -28.75 -20.74 0.63
C LYS A 104 -28.48 -19.44 1.40
N TYR A 105 -27.46 -18.67 1.01
CA TYR A 105 -27.19 -17.35 1.59
C TYR A 105 -28.15 -16.33 0.97
N THR A 106 -29.33 -16.15 1.57
CA THR A 106 -30.30 -15.11 1.17
C THR A 106 -30.21 -13.92 2.13
N GLU A 107 -30.28 -12.70 1.59
CA GLU A 107 -30.14 -11.40 2.28
C GLU A 107 -31.29 -11.07 3.27
N THR A 108 -32.21 -12.00 3.56
CA THR A 108 -33.36 -11.76 4.46
C THR A 108 -33.03 -11.82 5.96
N GLN A 109 -31.95 -11.15 6.40
CA GLN A 109 -31.77 -10.76 7.81
C GLN A 109 -31.26 -9.32 7.91
#